data_AF-A0A543DM57-F1
#
_entry.id   AF-A0A543DM57-F1
#
_cell.length_a   1.000
_cell.length_b   1.000
_cell.length_c   1.000
_cell.angle_alpha   90.00
_cell.angle_beta   90.00
_cell.angle_gamma   90.00
#
_symmetry.space_group_name_H-M   'P 1'
#
loop_
_entity.id
_entity.type
_entity.pdbx_description
1 polymer ?
#
loop_
_entity_poly.entity_id
_entity_poly.type
_entity_poly.pdbx_seq_one_letter_code
_entity_poly.pdbx_strand_id
1 'polypeptide(L)'
;MTTPPESKDIVLAFSGGLDTSFCVPYLKERGWNVHTVFADTGGVDAEERAYIEQRAAELGVASHVTVDGGPAIWEGFVKPFVWAGEGYQGQYPLLVSDRYLIVDAALKRAAELGTNAIAHGCTGMGNDQVRFDLAVKASGDYRIVAPIREIQKEHTQTRAYEQAYLEERGFGVRAKQKSYTINENLLGLTMSGGEIDKWEAPGEGARGWCAPRAEWPVEPLRVTVGFKNGEAVSLNGQPVAGAALLAKLNALFAPYGVGRGVYTGDTVIGLKGRIVYEAPGLISLLAAHRALEETVLTKQQNRFKPEIARKWVELVYEGFYHDPLKADLEAFLQSSQATVNGEVVLETRGGRVDAVAVKSPHILNAKGATYAQSADWGVEEAEGFIKLFGMSSTLWAEINR
;
A
#
# COMPACT_ATOMS: atom_id res chain seq x y z
N MET A 1 37.03 21.78 13.88
CA MET A 1 35.71 22.10 13.32
C MET A 1 34.74 22.07 14.48
N THR A 2 34.19 23.22 14.87
CA THR A 2 33.19 23.31 15.94
C THR A 2 31.92 22.65 15.47
N THR A 3 31.48 21.59 16.15
CA THR A 3 30.17 20.97 15.94
C THR A 3 29.12 22.09 16.00
N PRO A 4 28.24 22.24 15.00
CA PRO A 4 27.15 23.19 15.08
C PRO A 4 26.37 22.93 16.38
N PRO A 5 25.81 23.97 17.02
CA PRO A 5 24.95 23.76 18.18
C PRO A 5 23.83 22.79 17.79
N GLU A 6 23.63 21.75 18.59
CA GLU A 6 22.58 20.74 18.38
C GLU A 6 21.24 21.48 18.32
N SER A 7 20.53 21.40 17.17
CA SER A 7 19.22 22.02 17.03
C SER A 7 18.27 21.43 18.08
N LYS A 8 17.47 22.30 18.70
CA LYS A 8 16.39 21.87 19.61
C LYS A 8 15.08 21.62 18.86
N ASP A 9 15.06 21.75 17.54
CA ASP A 9 13.88 21.51 16.73
C ASP A 9 13.77 20.01 16.40
N ILE A 10 12.58 19.45 16.51
CA ILE A 10 12.30 18.05 16.15
C ILE A 10 11.05 17.97 15.28
N VAL A 11 11.11 17.17 14.22
CA VAL A 11 9.95 16.93 13.35
C VAL A 11 9.22 15.66 13.75
N LEU A 12 7.99 15.77 14.21
CA LEU A 12 7.10 14.66 14.53
C LEU A 12 6.18 14.35 13.34
N ALA A 13 6.25 13.11 12.84
CA ALA A 13 5.20 12.54 11.99
C ALA A 13 3.90 12.43 12.80
N PHE A 14 2.89 13.22 12.43
CA PHE A 14 1.73 13.51 13.27
C PHE A 14 0.42 13.11 12.59
N SER A 15 -0.49 12.51 13.36
CA SER A 15 -1.78 12.02 12.87
C SER A 15 -2.99 12.51 13.68
N GLY A 16 -2.76 13.33 14.72
CA GLY A 16 -3.82 13.79 15.64
C GLY A 16 -4.44 12.70 16.52
N GLY A 17 -4.01 11.45 16.39
CA GLY A 17 -4.41 10.32 17.24
C GLY A 17 -3.83 10.43 18.66
N LEU A 18 -4.19 9.48 19.53
CA LEU A 18 -3.70 9.41 20.92
C LEU A 18 -2.17 9.42 20.97
N ASP A 19 -1.54 8.47 20.29
CA ASP A 19 -0.10 8.22 20.35
C ASP A 19 0.71 9.45 19.90
N THR A 20 0.36 10.04 18.77
CA THR A 20 1.06 11.23 18.25
C THR A 20 0.68 12.51 19.00
N SER A 21 -0.53 12.60 19.58
CA SER A 21 -0.89 13.70 20.50
C SER A 21 -0.07 13.65 21.78
N PHE A 22 0.14 12.45 22.35
CA PHE A 22 0.98 12.24 23.54
C PHE A 22 2.43 12.65 23.29
N CYS A 23 2.97 12.33 22.10
CA CYS A 23 4.35 12.64 21.75
C CYS A 23 4.67 14.14 21.87
N VAL A 24 3.72 15.05 21.61
CA VAL A 24 3.97 16.50 21.62
C VAL A 24 4.38 17.02 23.02
N PRO A 25 3.55 16.96 24.07
CA PRO A 25 3.95 17.40 25.41
C PRO A 25 5.14 16.60 25.95
N TYR A 26 5.22 15.30 25.67
CA TYR A 26 6.35 14.46 26.11
C TYR A 26 7.70 14.95 25.59
N LEU A 27 7.77 15.33 24.31
CA LEU A 27 8.97 15.87 23.67
C LEU A 27 9.26 17.29 24.17
N LYS A 28 8.24 18.14 24.32
CA LYS A 28 8.40 19.51 24.84
C LYS A 28 8.98 19.55 26.26
N GLU A 29 8.51 18.67 27.14
CA GLU A 29 9.05 18.54 28.51
C GLU A 29 10.51 18.11 28.54
N ARG A 30 11.01 17.51 27.45
CA ARG A 30 12.42 17.14 27.26
C ARG A 30 13.24 18.21 26.54
N GLY A 31 12.66 19.39 26.34
CA GLY A 31 13.36 20.57 25.82
C GLY A 31 13.34 20.70 24.29
N TRP A 32 12.52 19.92 23.59
CA TRP A 32 12.35 20.03 22.15
C TRP A 32 11.34 21.10 21.75
N ASN A 33 11.65 21.84 20.69
CA ASN A 33 10.69 22.60 19.89
C ASN A 33 10.05 21.64 18.88
N VAL A 34 8.81 21.22 19.14
CA VAL A 34 8.15 20.19 18.32
C VAL A 34 7.49 20.83 17.10
N HIS A 35 7.92 20.44 15.91
CA HIS A 35 7.26 20.75 14.64
C HIS A 35 6.53 19.50 14.14
N THR A 36 5.29 19.62 13.71
CA THR A 36 4.51 18.47 13.22
C THR A 36 4.32 18.52 11.72
N VAL A 37 4.38 17.33 11.10
CA VAL A 37 3.99 17.12 9.70
C VAL A 37 2.88 16.09 9.67
N PHE A 38 1.75 16.48 9.07
CA PHE A 38 0.70 15.56 8.67
C PHE A 38 0.80 15.34 7.17
N ALA A 39 1.23 14.15 6.74
CA ALA A 39 1.18 13.75 5.35
C ALA A 39 -0.17 13.08 5.10
N ASP A 40 -1.05 13.79 4.38
CA ASP A 40 -2.38 13.32 4.03
C ASP A 40 -2.29 12.37 2.83
N THR A 41 -2.18 11.09 3.14
CA THR A 41 -2.08 10.00 2.17
C THR A 41 -3.46 9.48 1.76
N GLY A 42 -4.54 10.24 2.01
CA GLY A 42 -5.94 9.83 1.86
C GLY A 42 -6.51 9.21 3.13
N GLY A 43 -7.79 8.82 3.09
CA GLY A 43 -8.49 8.24 4.25
C GLY A 43 -8.94 9.26 5.31
N VAL A 44 -8.71 10.55 5.08
CA VAL A 44 -9.25 11.65 5.92
C VAL A 44 -10.08 12.62 5.08
N ASP A 45 -11.25 12.98 5.60
CA ASP A 45 -12.08 14.03 5.04
C ASP A 45 -11.62 15.43 5.51
N ALA A 46 -12.30 16.47 5.04
CA ALA A 46 -11.96 17.85 5.39
C ALA A 46 -12.14 18.15 6.89
N GLU A 47 -13.08 17.49 7.56
CA GLU A 47 -13.33 17.69 8.99
C GLU A 47 -12.22 17.07 9.84
N GLU A 48 -11.77 15.86 9.52
CA GLU A 48 -10.67 15.20 10.22
C GLU A 48 -9.35 15.93 9.96
N ARG A 49 -9.10 16.45 8.75
CA ARG A 49 -7.94 17.33 8.48
C ARG A 49 -7.96 18.57 9.37
N ALA A 50 -9.08 19.29 9.41
CA ALA A 50 -9.23 20.48 10.25
C ALA A 50 -9.05 20.14 11.75
N TYR A 51 -9.53 18.98 12.18
CA TYR A 51 -9.28 18.49 13.54
C TYR A 51 -7.80 18.24 13.82
N ILE A 52 -7.07 17.60 12.91
CA ILE A 52 -5.62 17.32 13.09
C ILE A 52 -4.85 18.64 13.22
N GLU A 53 -5.14 19.62 12.38
CA GLU A 53 -4.53 20.96 12.43
C GLU A 53 -4.85 21.68 13.75
N GLN A 54 -6.12 21.68 14.15
CA GLN A 54 -6.55 22.26 15.43
C GLN A 54 -5.89 21.54 16.61
N ARG A 55 -5.77 20.21 16.56
CA ARG A 55 -5.17 19.40 17.61
C ARG A 55 -3.67 19.71 17.76
N ALA A 56 -2.96 19.87 16.65
CA ALA A 56 -1.57 20.31 16.69
C ALA A 56 -1.42 21.69 17.37
N ALA A 57 -2.31 22.64 17.03
CA ALA A 57 -2.32 23.96 17.64
C ALA A 57 -2.65 23.91 19.15
N GLU A 58 -3.66 23.12 19.55
CA GLU A 58 -4.05 22.91 20.95
C GLU A 58 -2.87 22.40 21.79
N LEU A 59 -2.11 21.43 21.28
CA LEU A 59 -0.93 20.85 21.95
C LEU A 59 0.28 21.83 21.99
N GLY A 60 0.17 22.97 21.31
CA GLY A 60 1.18 24.03 21.30
C GLY A 60 2.46 23.66 20.56
N VAL A 61 2.36 23.04 19.39
CA VAL A 61 3.52 22.78 18.50
C VAL A 61 4.17 24.10 18.04
N ALA A 62 5.46 24.08 17.73
CA ALA A 62 6.20 25.23 17.21
C ALA A 62 5.77 25.58 15.76
N SER A 63 5.49 24.56 14.94
CA SER A 63 4.81 24.73 13.65
C SER A 63 4.07 23.46 13.26
N HIS A 64 3.03 23.59 12.45
CA HIS A 64 2.34 22.47 11.81
C HIS A 64 2.32 22.66 10.29
N VAL A 65 2.47 21.57 9.53
CA VAL A 65 2.26 21.55 8.09
C VAL A 65 1.47 20.31 7.70
N THR A 66 0.42 20.52 6.91
CA THR A 66 -0.28 19.46 6.17
C THR A 66 0.28 19.38 4.76
N VAL A 67 0.65 18.18 4.31
CA VAL A 67 1.18 17.91 2.96
C VAL A 67 0.24 16.96 2.22
N ASP A 68 -0.12 17.29 0.97
CA ASP A 68 -0.85 16.36 0.10
C ASP A 68 0.06 15.18 -0.31
N GLY A 69 -0.22 14.00 0.22
CA GLY A 69 0.50 12.76 -0.06
C GLY A 69 -0.03 11.98 -1.26
N GLY A 70 -1.15 12.40 -1.86
CA GLY A 70 -1.79 11.73 -3.01
C GLY A 70 -0.86 11.53 -4.20
N PRO A 71 -0.18 12.56 -4.70
CA PRO A 71 0.78 12.42 -5.80
C PRO A 71 1.94 11.48 -5.46
N ALA A 72 2.49 11.60 -4.24
CA ALA A 72 3.61 10.79 -3.78
C ALA A 72 3.23 9.30 -3.66
N ILE A 73 2.02 9.00 -3.17
CA ILE A 73 1.56 7.62 -3.04
C ILE A 73 1.27 6.97 -4.38
N TRP A 74 0.77 7.74 -5.34
CA TRP A 74 0.57 7.24 -6.69
C TRP A 74 1.90 6.89 -7.37
N GLU A 75 2.82 7.86 -7.45
CA GLU A 75 4.10 7.67 -8.16
C GLU A 75 5.03 6.71 -7.43
N GLY A 76 5.16 6.85 -6.11
CA GLY A 76 6.12 6.08 -5.32
C GLY A 76 5.67 4.64 -5.04
N PHE A 77 4.36 4.37 -4.93
CA PHE A 77 3.87 3.07 -4.51
C PHE A 77 2.85 2.46 -5.48
N VAL A 78 1.74 3.14 -5.77
CA VAL A 78 0.63 2.50 -6.52
C VAL A 78 1.08 2.07 -7.91
N LYS A 79 1.77 2.95 -8.62
CA LYS A 79 2.27 2.69 -9.97
C LYS A 79 3.24 1.50 -10.02
N PRO A 80 4.34 1.45 -9.24
CA PRO A 80 5.20 0.27 -9.23
C PRO A 80 4.53 -0.99 -8.66
N PHE A 81 3.61 -0.87 -7.70
CA PHE A 81 2.83 -1.99 -7.20
C PHE A 81 1.91 -2.60 -8.26
N VAL A 82 1.23 -1.78 -9.05
CA VAL A 82 0.40 -2.23 -10.18
C VAL A 82 1.27 -2.89 -11.24
N TRP A 83 2.44 -2.31 -11.58
CA TRP A 83 3.38 -2.96 -12.50
C TRP A 83 3.91 -4.30 -11.99
N ALA A 84 4.18 -4.41 -10.69
CA ALA A 84 4.58 -5.66 -10.06
C ALA A 84 3.47 -6.71 -10.20
N GLY A 85 2.22 -6.34 -9.93
CA GLY A 85 1.06 -7.21 -10.13
C GLY A 85 0.90 -8.31 -9.08
N GLU A 86 1.66 -8.25 -7.97
CA GLU A 86 1.74 -9.29 -6.94
C GLU A 86 1.43 -8.74 -5.54
N GLY A 87 0.77 -9.55 -4.71
CA GLY A 87 0.56 -9.26 -3.29
C GLY A 87 1.64 -9.93 -2.43
N TYR A 88 1.88 -9.41 -1.23
CA TYR A 88 2.77 -10.06 -0.27
C TYR A 88 2.22 -11.43 0.11
N GLN A 89 3.08 -12.45 -0.01
CA GLN A 89 2.71 -13.87 0.10
C GLN A 89 1.50 -14.25 -0.77
N GLY A 90 1.37 -13.60 -1.95
CA GLY A 90 0.28 -13.81 -2.91
C GLY A 90 -1.09 -13.30 -2.44
N GLN A 91 -1.16 -12.51 -1.37
CA GLN A 91 -2.43 -12.15 -0.74
C GLN A 91 -2.56 -10.67 -0.37
N TYR A 92 -1.56 -10.08 0.30
CA TYR A 92 -1.72 -8.78 0.95
C TYR A 92 -1.21 -7.61 0.09
N PRO A 93 -2.04 -6.59 -0.23
CA PRO A 93 -1.66 -5.49 -1.12
C PRO A 93 -0.88 -4.34 -0.44
N LEU A 94 -0.18 -4.60 0.67
CA LEU A 94 0.76 -3.66 1.30
C LEU A 94 0.15 -2.29 1.70
N LEU A 95 -1.06 -2.27 2.25
CA LEU A 95 -1.89 -1.06 2.47
C LEU A 95 -1.33 -0.02 3.44
N VAL A 96 -0.24 -0.32 4.14
CA VAL A 96 0.44 0.58 5.09
C VAL A 96 1.78 1.06 4.57
N SER A 97 2.01 0.96 3.26
CA SER A 97 3.25 1.46 2.62
C SER A 97 3.32 2.98 2.56
N ASP A 98 2.24 3.68 2.91
CA ASP A 98 2.21 5.12 3.07
C ASP A 98 3.20 5.62 4.16
N ARG A 99 3.66 4.74 5.07
CA ARG A 99 4.67 5.06 6.09
C ARG A 99 5.96 5.63 5.50
N TYR A 100 6.42 5.11 4.37
CA TYR A 100 7.64 5.58 3.73
C TYR A 100 7.50 7.03 3.25
N LEU A 101 6.33 7.38 2.73
CA LEU A 101 6.03 8.72 2.22
C LEU A 101 5.79 9.72 3.35
N ILE A 102 5.24 9.26 4.47
CA ILE A 102 5.15 10.03 5.71
C ILE A 102 6.56 10.36 6.22
N VAL A 103 7.49 9.39 6.18
CA VAL A 103 8.90 9.61 6.52
C VAL A 103 9.53 10.63 5.57
N ASP A 104 9.38 10.47 4.25
CA ASP A 104 9.92 11.41 3.26
C ASP A 104 9.45 12.85 3.51
N ALA A 105 8.15 13.03 3.83
CA ALA A 105 7.60 14.34 4.17
C ALA A 105 8.19 14.91 5.48
N ALA A 106 8.38 14.08 6.50
CA ALA A 106 8.99 14.49 7.76
C ALA A 106 10.47 14.87 7.59
N LEU A 107 11.23 14.09 6.83
CA LEU A 107 12.64 14.36 6.53
C LEU A 107 12.81 15.64 5.70
N LYS A 108 11.94 15.85 4.70
CA LYS A 108 11.91 17.11 3.95
C LYS A 108 11.71 18.30 4.90
N ARG A 109 10.77 18.20 5.84
CA ARG A 109 10.55 19.26 6.82
C ARG A 109 11.73 19.44 7.77
N ALA A 110 12.39 18.36 8.16
CA ALA A 110 13.58 18.42 9.01
C ALA A 110 14.72 19.20 8.30
N ALA A 111 14.92 18.93 7.01
CA ALA A 111 15.87 19.67 6.18
C ALA A 111 15.52 21.16 6.04
N GLU A 112 14.25 21.51 5.84
CA GLU A 112 13.78 22.91 5.80
C GLU A 112 14.06 23.67 7.10
N LEU A 113 13.99 22.98 8.24
CA LEU A 113 14.24 23.54 9.57
C LEU A 113 15.72 23.45 9.99
N GLY A 114 16.57 22.79 9.21
CA GLY A 114 17.97 22.57 9.55
C GLY A 114 18.18 21.67 10.78
N THR A 115 17.24 20.77 11.08
CA THR A 115 17.36 19.78 12.14
C THR A 115 17.60 18.37 11.58
N ASN A 116 18.33 17.55 12.32
CA ASN A 116 18.47 16.12 12.06
C ASN A 116 17.65 15.26 13.04
N ALA A 117 16.84 15.86 13.91
CA ALA A 117 16.01 15.13 14.86
C ALA A 117 14.60 14.94 14.29
N ILE A 118 14.12 13.70 14.34
CA ILE A 118 12.74 13.35 13.97
C ILE A 118 12.10 12.47 15.04
N ALA A 119 10.77 12.50 15.10
CA ALA A 119 9.99 11.66 15.97
C ALA A 119 8.83 10.97 15.26
N HIS A 120 8.44 9.82 15.78
CA HIS A 120 7.27 9.07 15.35
C HIS A 120 6.63 8.35 16.54
N GLY A 121 5.32 8.10 16.44
CA GLY A 121 4.52 7.46 17.50
C GLY A 121 4.42 5.94 17.40
N CYS A 122 5.29 5.26 16.65
CA CYS A 122 5.16 3.81 16.49
C CYS A 122 5.48 3.06 17.78
N THR A 123 4.72 2.00 18.05
CA THR A 123 5.01 1.06 19.13
C THR A 123 6.19 0.16 18.78
N GLY A 124 6.78 -0.47 19.80
CA GLY A 124 7.82 -1.49 19.68
C GLY A 124 7.32 -2.88 19.24
N MET A 125 6.03 -3.02 18.91
CA MET A 125 5.36 -4.32 18.77
C MET A 125 4.90 -4.65 17.34
N GLY A 126 5.09 -3.73 16.37
CA GLY A 126 4.59 -3.91 15.01
C GLY A 126 5.64 -3.64 13.94
N ASN A 127 5.29 -3.92 12.68
CA ASN A 127 6.16 -3.71 11.53
C ASN A 127 6.43 -2.21 11.26
N ASP A 128 5.51 -1.32 11.63
CA ASP A 128 5.63 0.11 11.30
C ASP A 128 6.88 0.76 11.91
N GLN A 129 7.33 0.33 13.10
CA GLN A 129 8.59 0.84 13.65
C GLN A 129 9.78 0.52 12.74
N VAL A 130 9.78 -0.67 12.10
CA VAL A 130 10.88 -1.10 11.23
C VAL A 130 10.85 -0.27 9.95
N ARG A 131 9.66 -0.05 9.40
CA ARG A 131 9.46 0.79 8.20
C ARG A 131 9.93 2.22 8.42
N PHE A 132 9.50 2.84 9.51
CA PHE A 132 9.93 4.19 9.88
C PHE A 132 11.44 4.24 10.12
N ASP A 133 11.98 3.40 11.00
CA ASP A 133 13.39 3.46 11.37
C ASP A 133 14.32 3.18 10.18
N LEU A 134 14.01 2.17 9.35
CA LEU A 134 14.85 1.85 8.19
C LEU A 134 14.79 2.93 7.12
N ALA A 135 13.61 3.50 6.84
CA ALA A 135 13.49 4.58 5.87
C ALA A 135 14.28 5.82 6.29
N VAL A 136 14.24 6.16 7.58
CA VAL A 136 15.01 7.26 8.13
C VAL A 136 16.50 6.99 8.05
N LYS A 137 16.94 5.80 8.49
CA LYS A 137 18.36 5.40 8.47
C LYS A 137 18.93 5.35 7.06
N ALA A 138 18.14 4.93 6.08
CA ALA A 138 18.54 4.92 4.67
C ALA A 138 18.69 6.34 4.10
N SER A 139 18.06 7.35 4.71
CA SER A 139 18.01 8.71 4.20
C SER A 139 19.08 9.65 4.77
N GLY A 140 19.87 9.21 5.75
CA GLY A 140 21.00 9.97 6.29
C GLY A 140 21.21 9.83 7.80
N ASP A 141 22.07 10.68 8.34
CA ASP A 141 22.40 10.74 9.78
C ASP A 141 21.33 11.53 10.56
N TYR A 142 20.18 10.89 10.77
CA TYR A 142 19.07 11.42 11.54
C TYR A 142 18.99 10.77 12.93
N ARG A 143 18.70 11.61 13.94
CA ARG A 143 18.36 11.18 15.30
C ARG A 143 16.87 10.81 15.36
N ILE A 144 16.59 9.53 15.54
CA ILE A 144 15.23 9.01 15.73
C ILE A 144 14.85 9.08 17.20
N VAL A 145 13.72 9.72 17.51
CA VAL A 145 13.10 9.74 18.84
C VAL A 145 11.73 9.08 18.77
N ALA A 146 11.50 8.02 19.55
CA ALA A 146 10.25 7.28 19.52
C ALA A 146 9.61 7.23 20.92
N PRO A 147 8.88 8.28 21.34
CA PRO A 147 8.33 8.41 22.69
C PRO A 147 7.54 7.19 23.17
N ILE A 148 6.74 6.59 22.28
CA ILE A 148 5.92 5.42 22.62
C ILE A 148 6.79 4.21 22.99
N ARG A 149 7.89 3.98 22.27
CA ARG A 149 8.86 2.92 22.60
C ARG A 149 9.57 3.19 23.92
N GLU A 150 9.81 4.46 24.25
CA GLU A 150 10.42 4.81 25.54
C GLU A 150 9.50 4.48 26.71
N ILE A 151 8.24 4.90 26.67
CA ILE A 151 7.30 4.60 27.77
C ILE A 151 6.90 3.12 27.84
N GLN A 152 7.00 2.37 26.74
CA GLN A 152 6.78 0.92 26.75
C GLN A 152 7.81 0.15 27.59
N LYS A 153 8.99 0.73 27.84
CA LYS A 153 9.99 0.14 28.75
C LYS A 153 9.53 0.20 30.21
N GLU A 154 8.67 1.17 30.53
CA GLU A 154 8.28 1.52 31.90
C GLU A 154 6.84 1.10 32.22
N HIS A 155 5.96 1.05 31.21
CA HIS A 155 4.53 0.84 31.38
C HIS A 155 3.98 -0.27 30.48
N THR A 156 3.36 -1.29 31.08
CA THR A 156 2.70 -2.40 30.37
C THR A 156 1.33 -2.00 29.77
N GLN A 157 0.66 -1.00 30.35
CA GLN A 157 -0.61 -0.44 29.88
C GLN A 157 -0.39 0.92 29.20
N THR A 158 0.41 0.93 28.13
CA THR A 158 0.88 2.15 27.44
C THR A 158 -0.25 3.11 27.07
N ARG A 159 -1.34 2.62 26.44
CA ARG A 159 -2.48 3.46 26.06
C ARG A 159 -3.17 4.16 27.22
N ALA A 160 -3.37 3.46 28.34
CA ALA A 160 -3.99 4.04 29.52
C ALA A 160 -3.09 5.15 30.12
N TYR A 161 -1.78 4.92 30.11
CA TYR A 161 -0.80 5.92 30.53
C TYR A 161 -0.82 7.15 29.61
N GLU A 162 -0.81 6.96 28.29
CA GLU A 162 -0.87 8.07 27.32
C GLU A 162 -2.12 8.94 27.52
N GLN A 163 -3.26 8.30 27.77
CA GLN A 163 -4.52 8.98 28.04
C GLN A 163 -4.45 9.80 29.33
N ALA A 164 -4.08 9.17 30.45
CA ALA A 164 -3.96 9.87 31.74
C ALA A 164 -2.97 11.04 31.67
N TYR A 165 -1.84 10.83 31.00
CA TYR A 165 -0.80 11.84 30.83
C TYR A 165 -1.30 13.09 30.08
N LEU A 166 -2.12 12.91 29.05
CA LEU A 166 -2.75 14.01 28.32
C LEU A 166 -3.84 14.70 29.14
N GLU A 167 -4.69 13.93 29.81
CA GLU A 167 -5.78 14.45 30.64
C GLU A 167 -5.27 15.30 31.82
N GLU A 168 -4.21 14.84 32.50
CA GLU A 168 -3.53 15.60 33.57
C GLU A 168 -2.99 16.97 33.11
N ARG A 169 -2.71 17.10 31.80
CA ARG A 169 -2.23 18.34 31.16
C ARG A 169 -3.34 19.16 30.52
N GLY A 170 -4.60 18.76 30.72
CA GLY A 170 -5.77 19.46 30.22
C GLY A 170 -6.06 19.20 28.74
N PHE A 171 -5.42 18.21 28.11
CA PHE A 171 -5.70 17.83 26.73
C PHE A 171 -6.76 16.73 26.69
N GLY A 172 -7.93 17.06 26.13
CA GLY A 172 -9.00 16.08 25.94
C GLY A 172 -8.55 14.93 25.04
N VAL A 173 -8.98 13.70 25.34
CA VAL A 173 -8.74 12.53 24.51
C VAL A 173 -10.07 12.10 23.89
N ARG A 174 -10.14 12.05 22.55
CA ARG A 174 -11.32 11.50 21.87
C ARG A 174 -11.50 10.04 22.30
N ALA A 175 -12.67 9.71 22.83
CA ALA A 175 -13.04 8.32 23.08
C ALA A 175 -13.18 7.57 21.74
N LYS A 176 -12.10 6.96 21.23
CA LYS A 176 -12.20 5.99 20.15
C LYS A 176 -12.50 4.62 20.76
N GLN A 177 -13.78 4.37 21.00
CA GLN A 177 -14.28 3.01 21.22
C GLN A 177 -14.23 2.25 19.88
N LYS A 178 -13.15 1.52 19.63
CA LYS A 178 -13.18 0.45 18.64
C LYS A 178 -12.48 -0.78 19.20
N SER A 179 -13.16 -1.92 19.09
CA SER A 179 -12.59 -3.25 19.37
C SER A 179 -11.43 -3.60 18.43
N TYR A 180 -11.22 -2.81 17.36
CA TYR A 180 -10.22 -3.02 16.33
C TYR A 180 -9.26 -1.84 16.21
N THR A 181 -8.01 -2.15 15.91
CA THR A 181 -7.02 -1.17 15.45
C THR A 181 -7.16 -1.04 13.94
N ILE A 182 -7.37 0.19 13.46
CA ILE A 182 -7.62 0.47 12.04
C ILE A 182 -6.52 1.39 11.51
N ASN A 183 -5.93 1.01 10.38
CA ASN A 183 -5.14 1.90 9.54
C ASN A 183 -5.92 2.14 8.25
N GLU A 184 -6.01 3.39 7.83
CA GLU A 184 -6.78 3.81 6.66
C GLU A 184 -6.02 4.91 5.92
N ASN A 185 -5.91 4.78 4.59
CA ASN A 185 -5.34 5.77 3.68
C ASN A 185 -5.90 5.54 2.26
N LEU A 186 -5.37 6.18 1.22
CA LEU A 186 -5.84 6.03 -0.16
C LEU A 186 -5.72 4.59 -0.70
N LEU A 187 -4.77 3.78 -0.22
CA LEU A 187 -4.56 2.40 -0.69
C LEU A 187 -5.71 1.48 -0.28
N GLY A 188 -6.30 1.75 0.89
CA GLY A 188 -7.24 0.86 1.53
C GLY A 188 -7.24 1.02 3.04
N LEU A 189 -7.83 0.04 3.71
CA LEU A 189 -7.79 -0.07 5.16
C LEU A 189 -7.39 -1.47 5.63
N THR A 190 -6.85 -1.54 6.84
CA THR A 190 -6.55 -2.78 7.55
C THR A 190 -7.17 -2.73 8.94
N MET A 191 -7.65 -3.88 9.42
CA MET A 191 -8.15 -4.04 10.79
C MET A 191 -7.49 -5.25 11.47
N SER A 192 -7.08 -5.06 12.72
CA SER A 192 -6.60 -6.11 13.64
C SER A 192 -7.23 -5.94 15.02
N GLY A 193 -7.04 -6.89 15.93
CA GLY A 193 -7.68 -6.88 17.25
C GLY A 193 -8.89 -7.79 17.36
N GLY A 194 -9.39 -7.95 18.58
CA GLY A 194 -10.60 -8.71 18.87
C GLY A 194 -10.52 -10.18 18.42
N GLU A 195 -11.53 -10.62 17.68
CA GLU A 195 -11.66 -11.98 17.13
C GLU A 195 -10.55 -12.30 16.11
N ILE A 196 -10.03 -11.28 15.43
CA ILE A 196 -8.98 -11.44 14.41
C ILE A 196 -7.69 -11.96 15.05
N ASP A 197 -7.30 -11.39 16.20
CA ASP A 197 -6.09 -11.78 16.93
C ASP A 197 -6.25 -13.14 17.63
N LYS A 198 -7.50 -13.56 17.89
CA LYS A 198 -7.86 -14.89 18.42
C LYS A 198 -7.98 -15.96 17.34
N TRP A 199 -7.70 -15.62 16.07
CA TRP A 199 -7.82 -16.54 14.93
C TRP A 199 -9.26 -16.97 14.62
N GLU A 200 -10.24 -16.22 15.12
CA GLU A 200 -11.66 -16.46 14.93
C GLU A 200 -12.17 -15.76 13.65
N ALA A 201 -13.45 -15.98 13.33
CA ALA A 201 -14.10 -15.29 12.23
C ALA A 201 -14.28 -13.80 12.59
N PRO A 202 -13.90 -12.85 11.70
CA PRO A 202 -14.13 -11.43 11.96
C PRO A 202 -15.61 -11.12 12.16
N GLY A 203 -15.95 -10.38 13.22
CA GLY A 203 -17.31 -9.94 13.50
C GLY A 203 -17.80 -8.86 12.52
N GLU A 204 -19.07 -8.47 12.66
CA GLU A 204 -19.69 -7.46 11.77
C GLU A 204 -18.98 -6.10 11.81
N GLY A 205 -18.41 -5.72 12.96
CA GLY A 205 -17.66 -4.48 13.14
C GLY A 205 -16.27 -4.47 12.49
N ALA A 206 -15.76 -5.60 12.00
CA ALA A 206 -14.47 -5.70 11.30
C ALA A 206 -14.61 -5.30 9.82
N ARG A 207 -15.23 -4.16 9.53
CA ARG A 207 -15.56 -3.66 8.18
C ARG A 207 -15.52 -2.13 8.18
N GLY A 208 -14.98 -1.53 7.12
CA GLY A 208 -14.88 -0.07 7.01
C GLY A 208 -15.55 0.49 5.76
N TRP A 209 -15.10 0.07 4.58
CA TRP A 209 -15.56 0.57 3.29
C TRP A 209 -16.45 -0.43 2.56
N CYS A 210 -16.03 -1.69 2.51
CA CYS A 210 -16.70 -2.66 1.64
C CYS A 210 -18.05 -3.06 2.22
N ALA A 211 -19.13 -3.03 1.44
CA ALA A 211 -20.46 -3.41 1.92
C ALA A 211 -20.54 -4.92 2.23
N PRO A 212 -21.36 -5.35 3.20
CA PRO A 212 -21.67 -6.75 3.41
C PRO A 212 -22.49 -7.33 2.26
N ARG A 213 -22.46 -8.66 2.10
CA ARG A 213 -23.11 -9.35 0.98
C ARG A 213 -24.60 -9.03 0.82
N ALA A 214 -25.31 -8.81 1.94
CA ALA A 214 -26.73 -8.48 1.92
C ALA A 214 -27.04 -7.09 1.33
N GLU A 215 -26.04 -6.21 1.23
CA GLU A 215 -26.17 -4.84 0.75
C GLU A 215 -25.58 -4.65 -0.66
N TRP A 216 -25.01 -5.70 -1.27
CA TRP A 216 -24.43 -5.59 -2.61
C TRP A 216 -25.50 -5.23 -3.64
N PRO A 217 -25.24 -4.26 -4.54
CA PRO A 217 -26.15 -3.97 -5.64
C PRO A 217 -26.39 -5.21 -6.52
N VAL A 218 -27.62 -5.34 -7.02
CA VAL A 218 -28.03 -6.46 -7.90
C VAL A 218 -27.38 -6.32 -9.27
N GLU A 219 -27.38 -5.11 -9.83
CA GLU A 219 -26.83 -4.84 -11.16
C GLU A 219 -25.30 -4.75 -11.11
N PRO A 220 -24.59 -5.47 -12.00
CA PRO A 220 -23.15 -5.44 -12.03
C PRO A 220 -22.66 -4.05 -12.46
N LEU A 221 -21.69 -3.52 -11.73
CA LEU A 221 -20.95 -2.33 -12.13
C LEU A 221 -20.04 -2.67 -13.31
N ARG A 222 -20.03 -1.81 -14.33
CA ARG A 222 -19.08 -1.85 -15.45
C ARG A 222 -18.29 -0.55 -15.52
N VAL A 223 -16.96 -0.66 -15.58
CA VAL A 223 -16.05 0.50 -15.60
C VAL A 223 -14.91 0.23 -16.58
N THR A 224 -14.59 1.19 -17.44
CA THR A 224 -13.44 1.12 -18.35
C THR A 224 -12.25 1.85 -17.75
N VAL A 225 -11.11 1.18 -17.61
CA VAL A 225 -9.83 1.78 -17.21
C VAL A 225 -8.92 1.86 -18.43
N GLY A 226 -8.38 3.05 -18.70
CA GLY A 226 -7.42 3.26 -19.79
C GLY A 226 -5.99 3.35 -19.26
N PHE A 227 -5.07 2.71 -19.99
CA PHE A 227 -3.65 2.59 -19.64
C PHE A 227 -2.75 3.17 -20.72
N LYS A 228 -1.69 3.83 -20.29
CA LYS A 228 -0.57 4.28 -21.12
C LYS A 228 0.75 3.90 -20.46
N ASN A 229 1.57 3.12 -21.15
CA ASN A 229 2.82 2.57 -20.64
C ASN A 229 2.66 1.93 -19.25
N GLY A 230 1.61 1.13 -19.08
CA GLY A 230 1.29 0.45 -17.82
C GLY A 230 0.65 1.31 -16.73
N GLU A 231 0.61 2.64 -16.91
CA GLU A 231 -0.01 3.55 -15.96
C GLU A 231 -1.49 3.78 -16.29
N ALA A 232 -2.38 3.67 -15.31
CA ALA A 232 -3.78 4.01 -15.48
C ALA A 232 -3.95 5.54 -15.56
N VAL A 233 -4.50 6.02 -16.69
CA VAL A 233 -4.58 7.46 -17.01
C VAL A 233 -6.00 7.97 -17.20
N SER A 234 -6.98 7.06 -17.32
CA SER A 234 -8.37 7.44 -17.57
C SER A 234 -9.38 6.44 -16.99
N LEU A 235 -10.57 6.94 -16.68
CA LEU A 235 -11.71 6.16 -16.21
C LEU A 235 -12.93 6.51 -17.07
N ASN A 236 -13.57 5.51 -17.69
CA ASN A 236 -14.69 5.67 -18.63
C ASN A 236 -14.40 6.69 -19.74
N GLY A 237 -13.20 6.63 -20.32
CA GLY A 237 -12.73 7.53 -21.38
C GLY A 237 -12.37 8.96 -20.92
N GLN A 238 -12.55 9.29 -19.65
CA GLN A 238 -12.19 10.60 -19.10
C GLN A 238 -10.80 10.54 -18.44
N PRO A 239 -9.88 11.46 -18.78
CA PRO A 239 -8.60 11.58 -18.08
C PRO A 239 -8.80 11.84 -16.58
N VAL A 240 -8.08 11.14 -15.73
CA VAL A 240 -8.13 11.32 -14.27
C VAL A 240 -6.71 11.20 -13.71
N ALA A 241 -6.31 12.14 -12.84
CA ALA A 241 -5.04 12.06 -12.14
C ALA A 241 -4.99 10.81 -11.25
N GLY A 242 -3.81 10.20 -11.11
CA GLY A 242 -3.61 8.90 -10.48
C GLY A 242 -4.28 8.73 -9.10
N ALA A 243 -3.96 9.60 -8.14
CA ALA A 243 -4.55 9.52 -6.80
C ALA A 243 -6.08 9.65 -6.82
N ALA A 244 -6.62 10.54 -7.65
CA ALA A 244 -8.07 10.71 -7.81
C ALA A 244 -8.71 9.50 -8.53
N LEU A 245 -7.99 8.85 -9.44
CA LEU A 245 -8.42 7.63 -10.10
C LEU A 245 -8.56 6.49 -9.08
N LEU A 246 -7.56 6.31 -8.22
CA LEU A 246 -7.61 5.31 -7.15
C LEU A 246 -8.76 5.57 -6.17
N ALA A 247 -8.96 6.83 -5.75
CA ALA A 247 -10.07 7.22 -4.89
C ALA A 247 -11.44 6.90 -5.52
N LYS A 248 -11.62 7.21 -6.81
CA LYS A 248 -12.85 6.89 -7.54
C LYS A 248 -13.08 5.39 -7.63
N LEU A 249 -12.04 4.59 -7.91
CA LEU A 249 -12.17 3.14 -7.91
C LEU A 249 -12.52 2.59 -6.53
N ASN A 250 -11.93 3.11 -5.46
CA ASN A 250 -12.31 2.73 -4.10
C ASN A 250 -13.81 2.94 -3.86
N ALA A 251 -14.31 4.14 -4.16
CA ALA A 251 -15.72 4.48 -3.97
C ALA A 251 -16.68 3.65 -4.84
N LEU A 252 -16.29 3.35 -6.09
CA LEU A 252 -17.12 2.58 -7.01
C LEU A 252 -17.22 1.11 -6.62
N PHE A 253 -16.11 0.49 -6.20
CA PHE A 253 -16.04 -0.95 -6.00
C PHE A 253 -16.31 -1.41 -4.56
N ALA A 254 -16.17 -0.53 -3.56
CA ALA A 254 -16.47 -0.86 -2.16
C ALA A 254 -17.93 -1.34 -1.93
N PRO A 255 -18.98 -0.71 -2.50
CA PRO A 255 -20.36 -1.18 -2.33
C PRO A 255 -20.63 -2.60 -2.85
N TYR A 256 -19.76 -3.12 -3.72
CA TYR A 256 -19.86 -4.48 -4.25
C TYR A 256 -19.08 -5.51 -3.42
N GLY A 257 -18.41 -5.09 -2.34
CA GLY A 257 -17.58 -5.96 -1.50
C GLY A 257 -16.22 -6.30 -2.11
N VAL A 258 -15.85 -5.67 -3.24
CA VAL A 258 -14.63 -5.98 -3.99
C VAL A 258 -13.38 -5.60 -3.19
N GLY A 259 -12.39 -6.49 -3.20
CA GLY A 259 -11.09 -6.25 -2.59
C GLY A 259 -11.07 -6.33 -1.06
N ARG A 260 -12.11 -6.89 -0.44
CA ARG A 260 -12.08 -7.32 0.96
C ARG A 260 -11.44 -8.69 1.10
N GLY A 261 -10.52 -8.85 2.05
CA GLY A 261 -9.87 -10.12 2.34
C GLY A 261 -9.46 -10.27 3.81
N VAL A 262 -9.03 -11.47 4.16
CA VAL A 262 -8.35 -11.75 5.44
C VAL A 262 -6.96 -12.27 5.08
N TYR A 263 -5.94 -11.56 5.53
CA TYR A 263 -4.54 -11.98 5.35
C TYR A 263 -4.06 -12.68 6.61
N THR A 264 -3.43 -13.83 6.43
CA THR A 264 -2.61 -14.51 7.44
C THR A 264 -1.22 -14.72 6.86
N GLY A 265 -0.20 -14.30 7.57
CA GLY A 265 1.16 -14.50 7.08
C GLY A 265 2.25 -14.02 8.02
N ASP A 266 3.44 -13.87 7.47
CA ASP A 266 4.65 -13.54 8.22
C ASP A 266 4.77 -12.04 8.48
N THR A 267 5.21 -11.68 9.68
CA THR A 267 5.56 -10.30 10.05
C THR A 267 7.08 -10.15 10.07
N VAL A 268 7.53 -8.89 9.95
CA VAL A 268 8.96 -8.57 9.95
C VAL A 268 9.62 -8.92 11.29
N ILE A 269 8.84 -8.84 12.37
CA ILE A 269 9.31 -9.10 13.75
C ILE A 269 9.25 -10.59 14.15
N GLY A 270 9.04 -11.50 13.19
CA GLY A 270 9.08 -12.95 13.43
C GLY A 270 7.81 -13.57 14.00
N LEU A 271 6.73 -12.79 14.14
CA LEU A 271 5.40 -13.29 14.52
C LEU A 271 4.56 -13.63 13.29
N LYS A 272 3.50 -14.43 13.49
CA LYS A 272 2.42 -14.51 12.51
C LYS A 272 1.45 -13.34 12.74
N GLY A 273 1.04 -12.71 11.66
CA GLY A 273 0.03 -11.66 11.67
C GLY A 273 -1.28 -12.14 11.04
N ARG A 274 -2.40 -11.66 11.56
CA ARG A 274 -3.72 -11.85 10.96
C ARG A 274 -4.46 -10.52 10.92
N ILE A 275 -4.94 -10.12 9.75
CA ILE A 275 -5.65 -8.85 9.55
C ILE A 275 -6.80 -9.04 8.57
N VAL A 276 -7.86 -8.25 8.74
CA VAL A 276 -8.79 -7.95 7.66
C VAL A 276 -8.20 -6.81 6.85
N TYR A 277 -8.35 -6.84 5.53
CA TYR A 277 -8.02 -5.71 4.67
C TYR A 277 -9.14 -5.41 3.68
N GLU A 278 -9.26 -4.16 3.25
CA GLU A 278 -10.16 -3.72 2.17
C GLU A 278 -9.39 -2.79 1.23
N ALA A 279 -9.26 -3.19 -0.04
CA ALA A 279 -8.47 -2.49 -1.05
C ALA A 279 -9.19 -2.43 -2.43
N PRO A 280 -10.44 -1.94 -2.49
CA PRO A 280 -11.28 -2.03 -3.68
C PRO A 280 -10.61 -1.49 -4.95
N GLY A 281 -9.97 -0.33 -4.85
CA GLY A 281 -9.32 0.33 -5.98
C GLY A 281 -8.05 -0.37 -6.45
N LEU A 282 -7.17 -0.78 -5.54
CA LEU A 282 -5.96 -1.53 -5.89
C LEU A 282 -6.29 -2.88 -6.54
N ILE A 283 -7.23 -3.64 -5.96
CA ILE A 283 -7.64 -4.93 -6.53
C ILE A 283 -8.26 -4.77 -7.92
N SER A 284 -9.01 -3.69 -8.14
CA SER A 284 -9.57 -3.36 -9.47
C SER A 284 -8.48 -2.98 -10.48
N LEU A 285 -7.49 -2.18 -10.06
CA LEU A 285 -6.34 -1.83 -10.91
C LEU A 285 -5.52 -3.07 -11.28
N LEU A 286 -5.23 -3.95 -10.31
CA LEU A 286 -4.49 -5.19 -10.55
C LEU A 286 -5.23 -6.11 -11.53
N ALA A 287 -6.56 -6.25 -11.38
CA ALA A 287 -7.37 -7.06 -12.30
C ALA A 287 -7.34 -6.49 -13.73
N ALA A 288 -7.47 -5.17 -13.88
CA ALA A 288 -7.42 -4.52 -15.18
C ALA A 288 -6.03 -4.61 -15.84
N HIS A 289 -5.00 -4.23 -15.08
CA HIS A 289 -3.63 -4.18 -15.55
C HIS A 289 -3.10 -5.55 -15.96
N ARG A 290 -3.33 -6.58 -15.13
CA ARG A 290 -2.96 -7.97 -15.45
C ARG A 290 -3.61 -8.46 -16.74
N ALA A 291 -4.90 -8.20 -16.93
CA ALA A 291 -5.59 -8.61 -18.14
C ALA A 291 -5.02 -7.92 -19.40
N LEU A 292 -4.62 -6.66 -19.29
CA LEU A 292 -3.95 -5.96 -20.38
C LEU A 292 -2.57 -6.55 -20.65
N GLU A 293 -1.73 -6.71 -19.62
CA GLU A 293 -0.39 -7.27 -19.75
C GLU A 293 -0.38 -8.67 -20.37
N GLU A 294 -1.22 -9.58 -19.88
CA GLU A 294 -1.29 -10.96 -20.38
C GLU A 294 -1.65 -11.02 -21.88
N THR A 295 -2.28 -9.96 -22.43
CA THR A 295 -2.60 -9.86 -23.87
C THR A 295 -1.51 -9.25 -24.73
N VAL A 296 -0.60 -8.44 -24.16
CA VAL A 296 0.40 -7.67 -24.93
C VAL A 296 1.84 -8.11 -24.69
N LEU A 297 2.10 -8.81 -23.58
CA LEU A 297 3.44 -9.31 -23.23
C LEU A 297 3.64 -10.73 -23.72
N THR A 298 4.89 -11.06 -24.07
CA THR A 298 5.24 -12.42 -24.48
C THR A 298 5.11 -13.41 -23.34
N LYS A 299 4.99 -14.70 -23.68
CA LYS A 299 4.99 -15.82 -22.72
C LYS A 299 6.16 -15.78 -21.73
N GLN A 300 7.36 -15.35 -22.17
CA GLN A 300 8.54 -15.31 -21.30
C GLN A 300 8.51 -14.12 -20.33
N GLN A 301 8.04 -12.94 -20.79
CA GLN A 301 7.85 -11.79 -19.91
C GLN A 301 6.83 -12.10 -18.81
N ASN A 302 5.68 -12.67 -19.18
CA ASN A 302 4.63 -13.05 -18.22
C ASN A 302 5.10 -14.10 -17.20
N ARG A 303 6.05 -14.96 -17.56
CA ARG A 303 6.61 -15.97 -16.64
C ARG A 303 7.67 -15.42 -15.71
N PHE A 304 8.54 -14.55 -16.19
CA PHE A 304 9.68 -14.07 -15.41
C PHE A 304 9.35 -12.86 -14.53
N LYS A 305 8.51 -11.93 -15.00
CA LYS A 305 8.16 -10.71 -14.23
C LYS A 305 7.67 -11.01 -12.79
N PRO A 306 6.85 -12.05 -12.53
CA PRO A 306 6.45 -12.40 -11.16
C PRO A 306 7.60 -12.72 -10.19
N GLU A 307 8.78 -13.13 -10.66
CA GLU A 307 9.97 -13.31 -9.80
C GLU A 307 10.49 -11.97 -9.29
N ILE A 308 10.59 -10.99 -10.19
CA ILE A 308 10.99 -9.61 -9.89
C ILE A 308 9.97 -8.94 -8.98
N ALA A 309 8.68 -9.07 -9.31
CA ALA A 309 7.57 -8.51 -8.55
C ALA A 309 7.56 -9.02 -7.10
N ARG A 310 7.72 -10.33 -6.89
CA ARG A 310 7.75 -10.91 -5.54
C ARG A 310 8.88 -10.33 -4.69
N LYS A 311 10.09 -10.16 -5.27
CA LYS A 311 11.21 -9.57 -4.53
C LYS A 311 10.97 -8.09 -4.22
N TRP A 312 10.39 -7.32 -5.14
CA TRP A 312 10.03 -5.92 -4.90
C TRP A 312 9.02 -5.82 -3.75
N VAL A 313 7.96 -6.63 -3.78
CA VAL A 313 6.92 -6.69 -2.74
C VAL A 313 7.50 -7.08 -1.37
N GLU A 314 8.46 -8.00 -1.33
CA GLU A 314 9.18 -8.39 -0.11
C GLU A 314 9.95 -7.21 0.50
N LEU A 315 10.77 -6.51 -0.30
CA LEU A 315 11.51 -5.33 0.16
C LEU A 315 10.58 -4.24 0.72
N VAL A 316 9.48 -3.95 0.02
CA VAL A 316 8.50 -2.95 0.46
C VAL A 316 7.77 -3.40 1.71
N TYR A 317 7.48 -4.69 1.88
CA TYR A 317 6.85 -5.18 3.12
C TYR A 317 7.80 -5.08 4.33
N GLU A 318 9.07 -5.43 4.12
CA GLU A 318 10.10 -5.61 5.16
C GLU A 318 10.78 -4.33 5.64
N GLY A 319 10.49 -3.18 5.03
CA GLY A 319 11.06 -1.89 5.44
C GLY A 319 12.18 -1.37 4.55
N PHE A 320 12.56 -2.12 3.51
CA PHE A 320 13.65 -1.80 2.60
C PHE A 320 13.20 -0.95 1.39
N TYR A 321 12.28 -0.01 1.61
CA TYR A 321 11.69 0.80 0.54
C TYR A 321 12.69 1.72 -0.18
N HIS A 322 13.72 2.18 0.54
CA HIS A 322 14.81 3.01 -0.01
C HIS A 322 16.07 2.21 -0.33
N ASP A 323 16.01 0.87 -0.32
CA ASP A 323 17.12 0.02 -0.72
C ASP A 323 17.38 0.15 -2.24
N PRO A 324 18.63 0.21 -2.72
CA PRO A 324 18.93 0.35 -4.14
C PRO A 324 18.33 -0.78 -5.00
N LEU A 325 18.22 -2.00 -4.47
CA LEU A 325 17.62 -3.11 -5.21
C LEU A 325 16.15 -2.82 -5.55
N LYS A 326 15.41 -2.09 -4.69
CA LYS A 326 14.03 -1.67 -4.98
C LYS A 326 13.97 -0.83 -6.27
N ALA A 327 14.91 0.09 -6.46
CA ALA A 327 14.99 0.93 -7.67
C ALA A 327 15.41 0.12 -8.91
N ASP A 328 16.35 -0.82 -8.77
CA ASP A 328 16.77 -1.71 -9.86
C ASP A 328 15.60 -2.59 -10.36
N LEU A 329 14.80 -3.12 -9.43
CA LEU A 329 13.60 -3.90 -9.74
C LEU A 329 12.53 -3.02 -10.40
N GLU A 330 12.34 -1.77 -9.94
CA GLU A 330 11.42 -0.81 -10.56
C GLU A 330 11.82 -0.45 -11.98
N ALA A 331 13.12 -0.34 -12.29
CA ALA A 331 13.60 -0.12 -13.65
C ALA A 331 13.22 -1.29 -14.59
N PHE A 332 13.34 -2.53 -14.12
CA PHE A 332 12.86 -3.69 -14.85
C PHE A 332 11.34 -3.64 -15.05
N LEU A 333 10.59 -3.39 -13.97
CA LEU A 333 9.13 -3.31 -14.02
C LEU A 333 8.68 -2.23 -15.01
N GLN A 334 9.23 -1.03 -14.93
CA GLN A 334 8.94 0.08 -15.86
C GLN A 334 9.25 -0.30 -17.31
N SER A 335 10.40 -0.94 -17.57
CA SER A 335 10.78 -1.39 -18.92
C SER A 335 9.75 -2.34 -19.52
N SER A 336 9.19 -3.25 -18.71
CA SER A 336 8.15 -4.19 -19.15
C SER A 336 6.84 -3.52 -19.59
N GLN A 337 6.62 -2.26 -19.22
CA GLN A 337 5.36 -1.56 -19.47
C GLN A 337 5.27 -0.84 -20.82
N ALA A 338 6.33 -0.83 -21.63
CA ALA A 338 6.44 -0.02 -22.85
C ALA A 338 5.29 -0.22 -23.87
N THR A 339 4.70 -1.42 -23.92
CA THR A 339 3.58 -1.77 -24.83
C THR A 339 2.25 -1.97 -24.10
N VAL A 340 2.20 -1.74 -22.79
CA VAL A 340 0.99 -1.90 -21.96
C VAL A 340 0.11 -0.65 -22.12
N ASN A 341 -0.43 -0.50 -23.32
CA ASN A 341 -1.28 0.61 -23.76
C ASN A 341 -2.64 0.06 -24.19
N GLY A 342 -3.75 0.59 -23.67
CA GLY A 342 -5.07 0.08 -24.02
C GLY A 342 -6.17 0.45 -23.04
N GLU A 343 -7.33 -0.18 -23.21
CA GLU A 343 -8.50 -0.03 -22.36
C GLU A 343 -8.95 -1.41 -21.88
N VAL A 344 -9.34 -1.49 -20.61
CA VAL A 344 -9.89 -2.71 -20.00
C VAL A 344 -11.24 -2.40 -19.37
N VAL A 345 -12.25 -3.18 -19.72
CA VAL A 345 -13.57 -3.12 -19.10
C VAL A 345 -13.60 -4.08 -17.92
N LEU A 346 -13.80 -3.55 -16.73
CA LEU A 346 -14.05 -4.29 -15.50
C LEU A 346 -15.55 -4.49 -15.30
N GLU A 347 -15.92 -5.64 -14.75
CA GLU A 347 -17.29 -5.99 -14.34
C GLU A 347 -17.28 -6.63 -12.96
N THR A 348 -18.17 -6.20 -12.06
CA THR A 348 -18.33 -6.84 -10.75
C THR A 348 -19.15 -8.13 -10.85
N ARG A 349 -18.74 -9.17 -10.12
CA ARG A 349 -19.48 -10.41 -9.91
C ARG A 349 -19.55 -10.73 -8.42
N GLY A 350 -20.48 -10.08 -7.73
CA GLY A 350 -20.47 -10.00 -6.27
C GLY A 350 -19.19 -9.33 -5.77
N GLY A 351 -18.58 -9.87 -4.70
CA GLY A 351 -17.32 -9.39 -4.11
C GLY A 351 -16.05 -9.58 -4.96
N ARG A 352 -16.19 -9.89 -6.25
CA ARG A 352 -15.10 -10.03 -7.20
C ARG A 352 -15.24 -9.02 -8.35
N VAL A 353 -14.12 -8.64 -8.93
CA VAL A 353 -14.06 -7.86 -10.17
C VAL A 353 -13.32 -8.68 -11.23
N ASP A 354 -13.90 -8.75 -12.43
CA ASP A 354 -13.34 -9.46 -13.59
C ASP A 354 -13.05 -8.47 -14.73
N ALA A 355 -11.94 -8.64 -15.44
CA ALA A 355 -11.70 -7.96 -16.71
C ALA A 355 -12.47 -8.69 -17.82
N VAL A 356 -13.53 -8.07 -18.33
CA VAL A 356 -14.46 -8.70 -19.31
C VAL A 356 -14.20 -8.30 -20.75
N ALA A 357 -13.43 -7.23 -20.99
CA ALA A 357 -12.98 -6.87 -22.33
C ALA A 357 -11.63 -6.16 -22.27
N VAL A 358 -10.75 -6.45 -23.22
CA VAL A 358 -9.45 -5.79 -23.38
C VAL A 358 -9.34 -5.28 -24.80
N LYS A 359 -8.88 -4.04 -24.95
CA LYS A 359 -8.60 -3.41 -26.24
C LYS A 359 -7.20 -2.81 -26.19
N SER A 360 -6.35 -3.18 -27.13
CA SER A 360 -5.00 -2.62 -27.24
C SER A 360 -4.53 -2.64 -28.70
N PRO A 361 -3.72 -1.66 -29.14
CA PRO A 361 -3.01 -1.75 -30.42
C PRO A 361 -1.88 -2.80 -30.41
N HIS A 362 -1.54 -3.38 -29.25
CA HIS A 362 -0.44 -4.31 -29.06
C HIS A 362 -0.88 -5.74 -28.71
N ILE A 363 -2.17 -6.08 -28.85
CA ILE A 363 -2.63 -7.45 -28.59
C ILE A 363 -1.82 -8.39 -29.48
N LEU A 364 -1.19 -9.40 -28.86
CA LEU A 364 -0.43 -10.43 -29.56
C LEU A 364 -1.40 -11.42 -30.24
N ASN A 365 -2.00 -10.98 -31.33
CA ASN A 365 -2.93 -11.77 -32.14
C ASN A 365 -2.32 -12.10 -33.51
N ALA A 366 -2.37 -13.37 -33.90
CA ALA A 366 -1.93 -13.82 -35.22
C ALA A 366 -3.01 -13.52 -36.26
N LYS A 367 -2.64 -12.96 -37.42
CA LYS A 367 -3.60 -12.68 -38.51
C LYS A 367 -4.15 -13.96 -39.15
N GLY A 368 -3.35 -15.02 -39.21
CA GLY A 368 -3.68 -16.28 -39.86
C GLY A 368 -4.18 -17.38 -38.91
N ALA A 369 -4.27 -17.11 -37.61
CA ALA A 369 -4.63 -18.14 -36.64
C ALA A 369 -5.61 -17.63 -35.59
N THR A 370 -6.61 -18.46 -35.29
CA THR A 370 -7.55 -18.28 -34.18
C THR A 370 -7.52 -19.54 -33.34
N TYR A 371 -7.27 -19.39 -32.04
CA TYR A 371 -7.15 -20.52 -31.11
C TYR A 371 -8.29 -21.52 -31.27
N ALA A 372 -7.93 -22.79 -31.47
CA ALA A 372 -8.85 -23.92 -31.67
C ALA A 372 -9.85 -23.80 -32.83
N GLN A 373 -9.68 -22.84 -33.74
CA GLN A 373 -10.60 -22.62 -34.88
C GLN A 373 -9.86 -22.67 -36.22
N SER A 374 -8.75 -21.95 -36.36
CA SER A 374 -8.01 -21.86 -37.62
C SER A 374 -6.52 -21.59 -37.36
N ALA A 375 -5.68 -21.99 -38.31
CA ALA A 375 -4.26 -21.73 -38.30
C ALA A 375 -3.73 -21.70 -39.73
N ASP A 376 -2.61 -21.00 -39.93
CA ASP A 376 -1.85 -20.97 -41.18
C ASP A 376 -0.71 -22.01 -41.21
N TRP A 377 -0.47 -22.72 -40.09
CA TRP A 377 0.38 -23.90 -40.03
C TRP A 377 -0.42 -25.20 -40.24
N GLY A 378 0.24 -26.23 -40.76
CA GLY A 378 -0.35 -27.55 -41.02
C GLY A 378 -0.16 -28.54 -39.86
N VAL A 379 -0.61 -29.77 -40.12
CA VAL A 379 -0.50 -30.89 -39.17
C VAL A 379 0.97 -31.28 -38.94
N GLU A 380 1.80 -31.22 -39.98
CA GLU A 380 3.21 -31.62 -39.92
C GLU A 380 4.02 -30.73 -38.97
N GLU A 381 3.82 -29.40 -39.01
CA GLU A 381 4.51 -28.51 -38.07
C GLU A 381 4.07 -28.75 -36.62
N ALA A 382 2.78 -29.01 -36.39
CA ALA A 382 2.24 -29.29 -35.06
C ALA A 382 2.79 -30.60 -34.49
N GLU A 383 2.79 -31.68 -35.27
CA GLU A 383 3.36 -32.98 -34.87
C GLU A 383 4.87 -32.88 -34.62
N GLY A 384 5.59 -32.20 -35.51
CA GLY A 384 7.02 -31.95 -35.37
C GLY A 384 7.35 -31.17 -34.09
N PHE A 385 6.60 -30.10 -33.81
CA PHE A 385 6.74 -29.32 -32.58
C PHE A 385 6.49 -30.18 -31.34
N ILE A 386 5.39 -30.93 -31.29
CA ILE A 386 5.04 -31.77 -30.12
C ILE A 386 6.13 -32.81 -29.88
N LYS A 387 6.60 -33.47 -30.95
CA LYS A 387 7.68 -34.47 -30.88
C LYS A 387 8.94 -33.89 -30.25
N LEU A 388 9.39 -32.72 -30.69
CA LEU A 388 10.61 -32.10 -30.19
C LEU A 388 10.42 -31.46 -28.81
N PHE A 389 9.31 -30.76 -28.59
CA PHE A 389 9.01 -30.06 -27.34
C PHE A 389 8.78 -31.02 -26.16
N GLY A 390 8.12 -32.14 -26.41
CA GLY A 390 7.84 -33.18 -25.41
C GLY A 390 8.98 -34.19 -25.22
N MET A 391 10.01 -34.18 -26.09
CA MET A 391 11.03 -35.24 -26.18
C MET A 391 11.62 -35.62 -24.82
N SER A 392 12.05 -34.63 -24.03
CA SER A 392 12.67 -34.88 -22.73
C SER A 392 11.71 -35.56 -21.75
N SER A 393 10.44 -35.17 -21.75
CA SER A 393 9.43 -35.77 -20.86
C SER A 393 9.08 -37.19 -21.29
N THR A 394 9.01 -37.43 -22.60
CA THR A 394 8.75 -38.76 -23.17
C THR A 394 9.89 -39.73 -22.84
N LEU A 395 11.15 -39.34 -23.10
CA LEU A 395 12.32 -40.17 -22.81
C LEU A 395 12.44 -40.50 -21.32
N TRP A 396 12.16 -39.53 -20.44
CA TRP A 396 12.16 -39.79 -19.00
C TRP A 396 11.14 -40.87 -18.63
N ALA A 397 9.93 -40.80 -19.17
CA ALA A 397 8.86 -41.77 -18.90
C ALA A 397 9.14 -43.15 -19.51
N GLU A 398 9.85 -43.23 -20.63
CA GLU A 398 10.25 -44.49 -21.25
C GLU A 398 11.34 -45.22 -20.45
N ILE A 399 12.35 -44.48 -19.99
CA ILE A 399 13.50 -45.06 -19.27
C ILE A 399 13.13 -45.45 -17.84
N ASN A 400 12.27 -44.68 -17.17
CA ASN A 400 11.97 -44.84 -15.74
C ASN A 400 10.62 -45.52 -15.47
N ARG A 401 10.12 -46.33 -16.42
CA ARG A 401 8.86 -47.07 -16.29
C ARG A 401 9.01 -48.45 -15.68
#